data_AF-A0A525CTP4-F1
#
_entry.id   AF-A0A525CTP4-F1
#
_cell.length_a   1.000
_cell.length_b   1.000
_cell.length_c   1.000
_cell.angle_alpha   90.00
_cell.angle_beta   90.00
_cell.angle_gamma   90.00
#
_symmetry.space_group_name_H-M   'P 1'
#
loop_
_entity.id
_entity.type
_entity.pdbx_description
1 polymer ?
#
loop_
_entity_poly.entity_id
_entity_poly.type
_entity_poly.pdbx_seq_one_letter_code
_entity_poly.pdbx_strand_id
1 'polypeptide(L)' 'MVDGFWFDGIDEDVIKRERAKARELRKTRWWQQKTASGKCYYCGCKTEHKDLTMDHIIPLGRGGRSTKDNLV' A
#
# COMPACT_ATOMS: atom_id res chain seq x y z
N MET A 1 19.86 33.28 0.65
CA MET A 1 20.88 32.33 1.17
C MET A 1 20.36 31.86 2.52
N VAL A 2 19.60 30.79 2.66
CA VAL A 2 19.62 29.48 1.99
C VAL A 2 18.19 28.95 1.77
N ASP A 3 17.92 28.49 0.56
CA ASP A 3 16.67 27.84 0.17
C ASP A 3 16.62 26.41 0.74
N GLY A 4 15.89 26.22 1.83
CA GLY A 4 15.77 24.94 2.53
C GLY A 4 14.59 24.11 2.04
N PHE A 5 14.63 23.61 0.81
CA PHE A 5 13.79 22.48 0.39
C PHE A 5 14.18 21.26 1.26
N TRP A 6 13.45 21.06 2.36
CA TRP A 6 13.58 19.87 3.23
C TRP A 6 13.10 18.63 2.46
N PHE A 7 13.97 18.05 1.64
CA PHE A 7 13.88 16.66 1.19
C PHE A 7 14.26 15.72 2.34
N ASP A 8 13.61 15.86 3.49
CA ASP A 8 13.75 14.87 4.56
C ASP A 8 12.77 13.75 4.21
N GLY A 9 13.28 12.78 3.46
CA GLY A 9 12.54 11.57 3.11
C GLY A 9 12.00 10.91 4.38
N ILE A 10 10.91 10.16 4.23
CA ILE A 10 10.34 9.45 5.39
C ILE A 10 11.36 8.47 5.92
N ASP A 11 11.50 8.48 7.25
CA ASP A 11 12.35 7.56 8.00
C ASP A 11 12.15 6.11 7.53
N GLU A 12 13.26 5.47 7.15
CA GLU A 12 13.33 4.07 6.72
C GLU A 12 12.69 3.11 7.73
N ASP A 13 12.81 3.39 9.04
CA ASP A 13 12.18 2.58 10.09
C ASP A 13 10.66 2.71 10.09
N VAL A 14 10.12 3.87 9.71
CA VAL A 14 8.67 4.03 9.47
C VAL A 14 8.26 3.19 8.28
N ILE A 15 8.99 3.28 7.16
CA ILE A 15 8.68 2.52 5.94
C ILE A 15 8.72 1.01 6.21
N LYS A 16 9.74 0.53 6.95
CA LYS A 16 9.88 -0.88 7.34
C LYS A 16 8.71 -1.36 8.20
N ARG A 17 8.27 -0.55 9.17
CA ARG A 17 7.09 -0.84 9.99
C ARG A 17 5.81 -0.91 9.17
N GLU A 18 5.60 0.03 8.25
CA GLU A 18 4.41 0.02 7.39
C GLU A 18 4.43 -1.17 6.42
N ARG A 19 5.60 -1.56 5.88
CA ARG A 19 5.75 -2.79 5.08
C ARG A 19 5.43 -4.05 5.89
N ALA A 20 5.87 -4.12 7.15
CA ALA A 20 5.53 -5.24 8.03
C ALA A 20 4.01 -5.33 8.28
N LYS A 21 3.36 -4.19 8.56
CA LYS A 21 1.90 -4.13 8.71
C LYS A 21 1.17 -4.57 7.44
N ALA A 22 1.63 -4.17 6.25
CA ALA A 22 1.04 -4.60 4.98
C ALA A 22 1.13 -6.13 4.81
N ARG A 23 2.27 -6.73 5.17
CA ARG A 23 2.44 -8.20 5.12
C ARG A 23 1.46 -8.93 6.03
N GLU A 24 1.24 -8.43 7.24
CA GLU A 24 0.27 -9.01 8.15
C GLU A 24 -1.17 -8.80 7.67
N LEU A 25 -1.52 -7.61 7.16
CA LEU A 25 -2.83 -7.34 6.56
C LEU A 25 -3.11 -8.24 5.35
N ARG A 26 -2.10 -8.54 4.53
CA ARG A 26 -2.23 -9.42 3.36
C ARG A 26 -2.68 -10.84 3.73
N LYS A 27 -2.37 -11.30 4.94
CA LYS A 27 -2.79 -12.61 5.46
C LYS A 27 -4.22 -12.61 6.01
N THR A 28 -4.77 -11.44 6.31
CA THR A 28 -6.10 -11.35 6.93
C THR A 28 -7.23 -11.70 5.96
N ARG A 29 -8.35 -12.17 6.52
CA ARG A 29 -9.60 -12.42 5.76
C ARG A 29 -10.09 -11.18 5.00
N TRP A 30 -9.83 -9.97 5.52
CA TRP A 30 -10.18 -8.73 4.84
C TRP A 30 -9.51 -8.62 3.46
N TRP A 31 -8.21 -8.91 3.37
CA TRP A 31 -7.50 -8.86 2.09
C TRP A 31 -8.00 -9.94 1.13
N GLN A 32 -8.19 -11.16 1.64
CA GLN A 32 -8.74 -12.28 0.85
C GLN A 32 -10.11 -11.94 0.26
N GLN A 33 -10.99 -11.30 1.05
CA GLN A 33 -12.30 -10.84 0.57
C GLN A 33 -12.20 -9.72 -0.47
N LYS A 34 -11.26 -8.80 -0.29
CA LYS A 34 -11.05 -7.68 -1.23
C LYS A 34 -10.64 -8.19 -2.61
N THR A 35 -9.67 -9.10 -2.65
CA THR A 35 -9.17 -9.71 -3.89
C THR A 35 -10.04 -10.86 -4.41
N ALA A 36 -11.02 -11.36 -3.64
CA ALA A 36 -11.93 -12.42 -4.09
C ALA A 36 -12.79 -11.99 -5.29
N SER A 37 -13.07 -10.70 -5.44
CA SER A 37 -13.78 -10.16 -6.60
C SER A 37 -13.00 -10.36 -7.91
N GLY A 38 -11.67 -10.57 -7.82
CA GLY A 38 -10.80 -10.73 -8.98
C GLY A 38 -10.78 -9.48 -9.85
N LYS A 39 -11.02 -8.28 -9.31
CA LYS A 39 -11.03 -7.03 -10.08
C LYS A 39 -9.88 -6.13 -9.66
N CYS A 40 -9.12 -5.63 -10.63
CA CYS A 40 -8.13 -4.60 -10.39
C CYS A 40 -8.82 -3.31 -9.94
N TYR A 41 -8.30 -2.68 -8.88
CA TYR A 41 -8.86 -1.43 -8.35
C TYR A 41 -8.83 -0.28 -9.38
N TYR A 42 -7.76 -0.21 -10.18
CA TYR A 42 -7.55 0.91 -11.09
C TYR A 42 -8.36 0.80 -12.39
N CYS A 43 -8.30 -0.35 -13.07
CA CYS A 43 -8.96 -0.53 -14.36
C CYS A 43 -10.33 -1.23 -14.26
N GLY A 44 -10.66 -1.85 -13.12
CA GLY A 44 -11.90 -2.60 -12.93
C GLY A 44 -11.98 -3.93 -13.70
N CYS A 45 -10.99 -4.25 -14.54
CA CYS A 45 -10.92 -5.49 -15.31
C CYS A 45 -10.80 -6.70 -14.39
N LYS A 46 -11.35 -7.84 -14.85
CA LYS A 46 -11.14 -9.13 -14.18
C LYS A 46 -9.69 -9.57 -14.40
N THR A 47 -9.02 -9.90 -13.30
CA THR A 47 -7.66 -10.43 -13.23
C THR A 47 -7.65 -11.64 -12.32
N GLU A 48 -6.77 -12.59 -12.60
CA GLU A 48 -6.64 -13.74 -11.71
C GLU A 48 -6.19 -13.29 -10.33
N HIS A 49 -6.68 -13.99 -9.30
CA HIS A 49 -6.36 -13.67 -7.92
C HIS A 49 -4.85 -13.68 -7.63
N LYS A 50 -4.10 -14.54 -8.33
CA LYS A 50 -2.63 -14.64 -8.19
C LYS A 50 -1.89 -13.42 -8.74
N ASP A 51 -2.49 -12.71 -9.70
CA ASP A 51 -1.89 -11.54 -10.36
C ASP A 51 -2.26 -10.24 -9.65
N LEU A 52 -3.23 -10.28 -8.72
CA LEU A 52 -3.57 -9.13 -7.88
C LEU A 52 -2.49 -8.87 -6.82
N THR A 53 -1.95 -7.66 -6.86
CA THR A 53 -1.01 -7.15 -5.86
C THR A 53 -1.73 -6.27 -4.85
N MET A 54 -1.10 -6.08 -3.70
CA MET A 54 -1.54 -5.12 -2.69
C MET A 54 -0.77 -3.84 -2.92
N ASP A 55 -1.46 -2.77 -3.28
CA ASP A 55 -0.84 -1.48 -3.60
C ASP A 55 -1.27 -0.38 -2.62
N HIS A 56 -0.42 0.63 -2.45
CA HIS A 56 -0.70 1.78 -1.59
C HIS A 56 -1.10 2.98 -2.45
N ILE A 57 -2.34 3.47 -2.31
CA ILE A 57 -2.83 4.66 -3.05
C ILE A 57 -1.90 5.86 -2.80
N ILE A 58 -1.61 6.13 -1.53
CA ILE A 58 -0.58 7.06 -1.10
C ILE A 58 0.69 6.23 -0.87
N PRO A 59 1.77 6.45 -1.64
CA PRO A 59 3.01 5.72 -1.47
C PRO A 59 3.61 5.92 -0.07
N LEU A 60 4.24 4.86 0.46
CA LEU A 60 4.90 4.93 1.78
C LEU A 60 5.96 6.04 1.85
N GLY A 61 6.74 6.24 0.78
CA GLY A 61 7.73 7.32 0.69
C GLY A 61 7.15 8.74 0.62
N ARG A 62 5.82 8.89 0.53
CA ARG A 62 5.09 10.17 0.56
C ARG A 62 4.19 10.34 1.79
N GLY A 63 4.26 9.44 2.76
CA GLY A 63 3.52 9.55 4.02
C GLY A 63 2.38 8.54 4.11
N GLY A 64 2.24 7.70 3.09
CA GLY A 64 1.26 6.63 3.07
C GLY A 64 1.44 5.66 4.23
N ARG A 65 0.32 5.14 4.72
CA ARG A 65 0.29 4.12 5.78
C ARG A 65 -0.40 2.86 5.27
N SER A 66 -0.07 1.72 5.87
CA SER A 66 -0.69 0.43 5.56
C SER A 66 -2.03 0.29 6.29
N THR A 67 -3.01 1.10 5.91
CA THR A 67 -4.39 1.05 6.39
C THR A 67 -5.30 0.46 5.32
N LYS A 68 -6.48 -0.06 5.71
CA LYS A 68 -7.43 -0.67 4.76
C LYS A 68 -7.93 0.31 3.70
N ASP A 69 -7.97 1.60 4.03
CA ASP A 69 -8.42 2.67 3.12
C ASP A 69 -7.33 3.06 2.11
N ASN A 70 -6.06 2.92 2.48
CA ASN A 70 -4.93 3.23 1.61
C ASN A 70 -4.43 2.03 0.80
N LEU A 71 -4.87 0.82 1.14
CA LEU A 71 -4.49 -0.41 0.48
C LEU A 71 -5.55 -0.84 -0.52
N VAL A 72 -5.16 -1.06 -1.77
CA VAL A 72 -6.04 -1.46 -2.86
C VAL A 72 -5.66 -2.77 -3.49
#